data_AF-A0A1J5F279-F1
#
_entry.id   AF-A0A1J5F279-F1
#
_cell.length_a   1.000
_cell.length_b   1.000
_cell.length_c   1.000
_cell.angle_alpha   90.00
_cell.angle_beta   90.00
_cell.angle_gamma   90.00
#
_symmetry.space_group_name_H-M   'P 1'
#
loop_
_entity.id
_entity.type
_entity.pdbx_description
1 polymer ?
#
loop_
_entity_poly.entity_id
_entity_poly.type
_entity_poly.pdbx_seq_one_letter_code
_entity_poly.pdbx_strand_id
1 'polypeptide(L)'
;MQKYTCTACSYIYNPFIGEENIPSGTAFENLSESWNCPHCGEEKEGFIETPVNIQEVSHLRNITEQEASHIPFYKEQGDSIIVQIGTVDNPHEIEENHFIEYVGLFESDGTIIELTLQPEEDTVTFENPGYDEYEVRLSCNIHGVWRGVKIE
;
A
#
# COMPACT_ATOMS: atom_id res chain seq x y z
N MET A 1 4.66 4.65 6.48
CA MET A 1 5.93 4.39 5.77
C MET A 1 5.77 4.87 4.34
N GLN A 2 6.75 5.60 3.81
CA GLN A 2 6.67 6.26 2.50
C GLN A 2 7.83 5.76 1.60
N LYS A 3 7.55 5.52 0.32
CA LYS A 3 8.59 5.22 -0.68
C LYS A 3 9.32 6.50 -1.06
N TYR A 4 10.60 6.40 -1.38
CA TYR A 4 11.42 7.54 -1.78
C TYR A 4 12.11 7.28 -3.12
N THR A 5 12.07 8.26 -4.01
CA THR A 5 12.67 8.18 -5.35
C THR A 5 13.92 9.04 -5.42
N CYS A 6 15.03 8.42 -5.82
CA CYS A 6 16.27 9.11 -6.14
C CYS A 6 16.05 10.02 -7.35
N THR A 7 16.29 11.32 -7.20
CA THR A 7 16.10 12.29 -8.29
C THR A 7 17.16 12.19 -9.38
N ALA A 8 18.31 11.56 -9.09
CA ALA A 8 19.41 11.41 -10.04
C ALA A 8 19.21 10.22 -11.00
N CYS A 9 18.64 9.10 -10.53
CA CYS A 9 18.54 7.86 -11.33
C CYS A 9 17.20 7.13 -11.23
N SER A 10 16.19 7.69 -10.57
CA SER A 10 14.86 7.11 -10.40
C SER A 10 14.80 5.79 -9.61
N TYR A 11 15.86 5.43 -8.89
CA TYR A 11 15.82 4.30 -7.95
C TYR A 11 14.77 4.58 -6.86
N ILE A 12 13.93 3.59 -6.53
CA ILE A 12 12.91 3.71 -5.49
C ILE A 12 13.32 2.89 -4.28
N TYR A 13 13.59 3.56 -3.16
CA TYR A 13 13.67 2.89 -1.88
C TYR A 13 12.27 2.51 -1.43
N ASN A 14 12.04 1.21 -1.23
CA ASN A 14 10.78 0.67 -0.78
C ASN A 14 10.90 0.13 0.65
N PRO A 15 10.41 0.85 1.67
CA PRO A 15 10.57 0.44 3.06
C PRO A 15 9.77 -0.83 3.40
N PHE A 16 8.79 -1.24 2.59
CA PHE A 16 8.03 -2.49 2.76
C PHE A 16 8.83 -3.73 2.35
N ILE A 17 9.92 -3.57 1.59
CA ILE A 17 10.80 -4.65 1.14
C ILE A 17 12.17 -4.54 1.80
N GLY A 18 12.65 -3.33 2.02
CA GLY A 18 14.02 -3.08 2.47
C GLY A 18 15.04 -3.32 1.35
N GLU A 19 16.28 -3.59 1.74
CA GLU A 19 17.41 -3.94 0.87
C GLU A 19 18.21 -5.08 1.50
N GLU A 20 19.24 -5.62 0.81
CA GLU A 20 20.05 -6.76 1.30
C GLU A 20 20.56 -6.60 2.75
N ASN A 21 20.94 -5.37 3.13
CA ASN A 21 21.45 -5.05 4.46
C ASN A 21 20.53 -4.10 5.25
N ILE A 22 19.29 -3.91 4.79
CA ILE A 22 18.30 -3.03 5.40
C ILE A 22 17.01 -3.82 5.54
N PRO A 23 16.60 -4.20 6.76
CA PRO A 23 15.37 -4.97 6.94
C PRO A 23 14.13 -4.28 6.37
N SER A 24 13.19 -5.06 5.86
CA SER A 24 11.81 -4.59 5.64
C SER A 24 11.25 -3.96 6.93
N GLY A 25 10.46 -2.91 6.78
CA GLY A 25 9.98 -2.09 7.90
C GLY A 25 10.87 -0.88 8.20
N THR A 26 12.08 -0.81 7.65
CA THR A 26 12.96 0.35 7.87
C THR A 26 12.43 1.55 7.10
N ALA A 27 12.04 2.62 7.80
CA ALA A 27 11.62 3.86 7.15
C ALA A 27 12.83 4.62 6.57
N PHE A 28 12.62 5.44 5.53
CA PHE A 28 13.70 6.16 4.86
C PHE A 28 14.43 7.13 5.81
N GLU A 29 13.67 7.78 6.69
CA GLU A 29 14.20 8.63 7.76
C GLU A 29 15.12 7.89 8.73
N ASN A 30 14.93 6.59 8.90
CA ASN A 30 15.71 5.72 9.79
C ASN A 30 16.94 5.10 9.12
N LEU A 31 17.15 5.32 7.81
CA LEU A 31 18.39 4.93 7.13
C LEU A 31 19.58 5.71 7.69
N SER A 32 20.75 5.06 7.76
CA SER A 32 22.02 5.69 8.14
C SER A 32 22.26 6.99 7.36
N GLU A 33 22.85 8.00 8.00
CA GLU A 33 23.31 9.23 7.32
C GLU A 33 24.32 8.93 6.20
N SER A 34 25.07 7.83 6.33
CA SER A 34 26.03 7.39 5.32
C SER A 34 25.43 6.47 4.25
N TRP A 35 24.12 6.24 4.27
CA TRP A 35 23.46 5.46 3.21
C TRP A 35 23.39 6.30 1.94
N ASN A 36 23.70 5.66 0.82
CA ASN A 36 23.68 6.28 -0.50
C ASN A 36 22.86 5.41 -1.44
N CYS A 37 22.29 6.02 -2.48
CA CYS A 37 21.54 5.31 -3.50
C CYS A 37 22.38 4.13 -4.05
N PRO A 38 21.90 2.88 -3.94
CA PRO A 38 22.69 1.71 -4.36
C PRO A 38 22.93 1.66 -5.88
N HIS A 39 22.17 2.45 -6.64
CA HIS A 39 22.25 2.47 -8.10
C HIS A 39 23.19 3.54 -8.66
N CYS A 40 23.32 4.70 -8.01
CA CYS A 40 24.13 5.81 -8.53
C CYS A 40 25.04 6.51 -7.49
N GLY A 41 24.90 6.19 -6.20
CA GLY A 41 25.71 6.77 -5.13
C GLY A 41 25.25 8.14 -4.63
N GLU A 42 24.09 8.64 -5.07
CA GLU A 42 23.51 9.89 -4.56
C GLU A 42 23.17 9.80 -3.06
N GLU A 43 23.37 10.90 -2.33
CA GLU A 43 23.09 10.99 -0.89
C GLU A 43 21.57 11.04 -0.62
N LYS A 44 21.14 10.89 0.64
CA LYS A 44 19.72 10.86 1.02
C LYS A 44 18.99 12.15 0.63
N GLU A 45 19.69 13.27 0.63
CA GLU A 45 19.21 14.60 0.26
C GLU A 45 18.76 14.67 -1.22
N GLY A 46 19.29 13.78 -2.07
CA GLY A 46 18.87 13.62 -3.46
C GLY A 46 17.62 12.76 -3.66
N PHE A 47 16.87 12.46 -2.60
CA PHE A 47 15.62 11.73 -2.67
C PHE A 47 14.42 12.60 -2.34
N ILE A 48 13.31 12.30 -3.00
CA ILE A 48 12.00 12.88 -2.71
C ILE A 48 11.01 11.76 -2.37
N GLU A 49 9.96 12.09 -1.63
CA GLU A 49 8.84 11.18 -1.44
C GLU A 49 8.26 10.78 -2.80
N THR A 50 8.15 9.48 -3.05
CA THR A 50 7.52 8.95 -4.26
C THR A 50 6.04 9.33 -4.24
N PRO A 51 5.55 10.10 -5.24
CA PRO A 51 4.13 10.43 -5.32
C PRO A 51 3.28 9.17 -5.40
N VAL A 52 2.24 9.10 -4.59
CA VAL A 52 1.27 8.00 -4.61
C VAL A 52 0.16 8.37 -5.58
N ASN A 53 0.07 7.63 -6.70
CA ASN A 53 -1.07 7.73 -7.60
C ASN A 53 -2.12 6.71 -7.16
N ILE A 54 -3.21 7.20 -6.56
CA ILE A 54 -4.30 6.35 -6.06
C ILE A 54 -5.26 6.09 -7.22
N GLN A 55 -5.42 4.82 -7.59
CA GLN A 55 -6.33 4.40 -8.63
C GLN A 55 -7.77 4.36 -8.12
N GLU A 56 -8.69 4.92 -8.89
CA GLU A 56 -10.12 4.94 -8.59
C GLU A 56 -10.90 4.03 -9.53
N VAL A 57 -11.94 3.38 -8.99
CA VAL A 57 -12.82 2.53 -9.77
C VAL A 57 -13.92 3.37 -10.39
N SER A 58 -13.86 3.53 -11.71
CA SER A 58 -14.82 4.37 -12.41
C SER A 58 -16.18 3.68 -12.65
N HIS A 59 -16.21 2.34 -12.77
CA HIS A 59 -17.41 1.60 -13.19
C HIS A 59 -17.52 0.22 -12.55
N LEU A 60 -18.10 0.14 -11.33
CA LEU A 60 -18.26 -1.11 -10.57
C LEU A 60 -19.03 -2.24 -11.29
N ARG A 61 -19.81 -1.92 -12.33
CA ARG A 61 -20.58 -2.91 -13.10
C ARG A 61 -19.77 -3.61 -14.20
N ASN A 62 -18.58 -3.10 -14.51
CA ASN A 62 -17.75 -3.63 -15.59
C ASN A 62 -16.27 -3.35 -15.30
N ILE A 63 -15.76 -3.96 -14.24
CA ILE A 63 -14.35 -3.89 -13.85
C ILE A 63 -13.54 -4.94 -14.63
N THR A 64 -12.28 -4.61 -14.91
CA THR A 64 -11.28 -5.51 -15.49
C THR A 64 -10.86 -6.59 -14.50
N GLU A 65 -10.20 -7.66 -14.96
CA GLU A 65 -9.65 -8.70 -14.06
C GLU A 65 -8.62 -8.11 -13.08
N GLN A 66 -7.78 -7.18 -13.55
CA GLN A 66 -6.82 -6.50 -12.67
C GLN A 66 -7.55 -5.70 -11.58
N GLU A 67 -8.56 -4.90 -11.94
CA GLU A 67 -9.39 -4.21 -10.95
C GLU A 67 -10.06 -5.21 -9.99
N ALA A 68 -10.61 -6.30 -10.52
CA ALA A 68 -11.28 -7.34 -9.73
C ALA A 68 -10.35 -8.00 -8.70
N SER A 69 -9.05 -8.09 -8.96
CA SER A 69 -8.06 -8.64 -8.01
C SER A 69 -7.47 -7.61 -7.05
N HIS A 70 -7.63 -6.31 -7.27
CA HIS A 70 -6.92 -5.28 -6.49
C HIS A 70 -7.80 -4.30 -5.74
N ILE A 71 -9.05 -4.11 -6.16
CA ILE A 71 -9.96 -3.20 -5.45
C ILE A 71 -10.21 -3.76 -4.05
N PRO A 72 -9.91 -3.00 -2.98
CA PRO A 72 -10.33 -3.41 -1.64
C PRO A 72 -11.81 -3.06 -1.46
N PHE A 73 -12.68 -4.06 -1.46
CA PHE A 73 -14.09 -3.89 -1.14
C PHE A 73 -14.28 -3.99 0.36
N TYR A 74 -14.97 -3.04 0.98
CA TYR A 74 -15.07 -3.03 2.44
C TYR A 74 -16.46 -2.70 2.94
N LYS A 75 -16.78 -3.20 4.14
CA LYS A 75 -18.02 -2.91 4.85
C LYS A 75 -17.77 -2.74 6.34
N GLU A 76 -18.65 -1.99 6.99
CA GLU A 76 -18.70 -1.90 8.44
C GLU A 76 -19.60 -3.02 8.97
N GLN A 77 -19.11 -3.76 9.97
CA GLN A 77 -19.86 -4.79 10.66
C GLN A 77 -19.69 -4.62 12.17
N GLY A 78 -20.68 -3.99 12.81
CA GLY A 78 -20.56 -3.63 14.23
C GLY A 78 -19.46 -2.59 14.41
N ASP A 79 -18.48 -2.90 15.26
CA ASP A 79 -17.32 -2.04 15.51
C ASP A 79 -16.12 -2.43 14.64
N SER A 80 -16.29 -3.20 13.57
CA SER A 80 -15.19 -3.67 12.72
C SER A 80 -15.36 -3.19 11.28
N ILE A 81 -14.25 -2.91 10.61
CA ILE A 81 -14.20 -2.71 9.16
C ILE A 81 -13.60 -3.96 8.54
N ILE A 82 -14.36 -4.64 7.70
CA ILE A 82 -13.92 -5.84 7.00
C ILE A 82 -13.62 -5.46 5.56
N VAL A 83 -12.39 -5.71 5.13
CA VAL A 83 -11.88 -5.43 3.80
C VAL A 83 -11.57 -6.74 3.08
N GLN A 84 -12.28 -7.01 1.99
CA GLN A 84 -11.95 -8.05 1.03
C GLN A 84 -10.97 -7.47 -0.02
N ILE A 85 -9.87 -8.18 -0.24
CA ILE A 85 -8.90 -7.91 -1.29
C ILE A 85 -9.40 -8.54 -2.58
N GLY A 86 -9.76 -7.70 -3.54
CA GLY A 86 -10.36 -8.15 -4.80
C GLY A 86 -11.74 -8.79 -4.61
N THR A 87 -12.13 -9.65 -5.54
CA THR A 87 -13.41 -10.36 -5.49
C THR A 87 -13.18 -11.82 -5.10
N VAL A 88 -14.18 -12.49 -4.53
CA VAL A 88 -14.10 -13.93 -4.20
C VAL A 88 -13.73 -14.78 -5.43
N ASP A 89 -14.25 -14.41 -6.60
CA ASP A 89 -13.98 -15.11 -7.85
C ASP A 89 -12.64 -14.71 -8.50
N ASN A 90 -12.06 -13.59 -8.08
CA ASN A 90 -10.78 -13.06 -8.57
C ASN A 90 -9.99 -12.48 -7.39
N PRO A 91 -9.41 -13.33 -6.53
CA PRO A 91 -8.53 -12.86 -5.46
C PRO A 91 -7.25 -12.26 -6.04
N HIS A 92 -6.50 -11.51 -5.23
CA HIS A 92 -5.13 -11.15 -5.58
C HIS A 92 -4.23 -12.39 -5.49
N GLU A 93 -3.49 -12.70 -6.55
CA GLU A 93 -2.51 -13.78 -6.54
C GLU A 93 -1.20 -13.31 -5.88
N ILE A 94 -0.73 -14.03 -4.85
CA ILE A 94 0.49 -13.71 -4.12
C ILE A 94 1.64 -14.61 -4.62
N GLU A 95 2.73 -13.99 -5.04
CA GLU A 95 3.99 -14.62 -5.44
C GLU A 95 5.20 -13.92 -4.79
N GLU A 96 6.39 -14.52 -4.85
CA GLU A 96 7.62 -14.00 -4.22
C GLU A 96 7.92 -12.52 -4.57
N ASN A 97 7.67 -12.13 -5.83
CA ASN A 97 7.92 -10.77 -6.32
C ASN A 97 6.64 -9.98 -6.61
N HIS A 98 5.46 -10.52 -6.27
CA HIS A 98 4.17 -9.90 -6.54
C HIS A 98 3.24 -10.11 -5.34
N PHE A 99 3.07 -9.08 -4.53
CA PHE A 99 2.32 -9.18 -3.28
C PHE A 99 1.67 -7.84 -2.90
N ILE A 100 0.69 -7.95 -2.02
CA ILE A 100 0.10 -6.79 -1.33
C ILE A 100 1.11 -6.28 -0.32
N GLU A 101 1.57 -5.04 -0.46
CA GLU A 101 2.45 -4.39 0.50
C GLU A 101 1.69 -4.05 1.78
N TYR A 102 0.48 -3.51 1.62
CA TYR A 102 -0.41 -3.20 2.72
C TYR A 102 -1.88 -3.10 2.30
N VAL A 103 -2.75 -3.30 3.29
CA VAL A 103 -4.12 -2.76 3.33
C VAL A 103 -4.17 -1.80 4.52
N GLY A 104 -4.80 -0.64 4.38
CA GLY A 104 -4.81 0.34 5.46
C GLY A 104 -5.97 1.30 5.46
N LEU A 105 -6.15 1.91 6.63
CA LEU A 105 -7.05 3.03 6.88
C LEU A 105 -6.23 4.32 6.87
N PHE A 106 -6.78 5.36 6.24
CA PHE A 106 -6.13 6.65 6.07
C PHE A 106 -7.07 7.80 6.39
N GLU A 107 -6.55 8.89 6.94
CA GLU A 107 -7.27 10.15 6.99
C GLU A 107 -7.40 10.78 5.59
N SER A 108 -8.23 11.82 5.47
CA SER A 108 -8.47 12.52 4.20
C SER A 108 -7.22 13.18 3.60
N ASP A 109 -6.24 13.54 4.43
CA ASP A 109 -4.95 14.09 4.01
C ASP A 109 -3.90 13.02 3.67
N GLY A 110 -4.26 11.73 3.84
CA GLY A 110 -3.39 10.60 3.60
C GLY A 110 -2.54 10.16 4.80
N THR A 111 -2.74 10.75 5.98
CA THR A 111 -2.14 10.25 7.22
C THR A 111 -2.60 8.81 7.48
N ILE A 112 -1.64 7.95 7.84
CA ILE A 112 -1.92 6.54 8.14
C ILE A 112 -2.63 6.46 9.50
N ILE A 113 -3.80 5.85 9.50
CA ILE A 113 -4.52 5.50 10.73
C ILE A 113 -4.06 4.12 11.21
N GLU A 114 -4.15 3.12 10.33
CA GLU A 114 -3.78 1.74 10.63
C GLU A 114 -3.37 1.00 9.35
N LEU A 115 -2.42 0.06 9.46
CA LEU A 115 -1.98 -0.79 8.36
C LEU A 115 -1.91 -2.24 8.79
N THR A 116 -2.39 -3.11 7.92
CA THR A 116 -1.98 -4.52 7.86
C THR A 116 -0.96 -4.66 6.75
N LEU A 117 0.28 -5.03 7.11
CA LEU A 117 1.37 -5.24 6.15
C LEU A 117 1.33 -6.67 5.63
N GLN A 118 1.54 -6.84 4.32
CA GLN A 118 1.68 -8.14 3.66
C GLN A 118 0.66 -9.20 4.13
N PRO A 119 -0.66 -8.92 4.02
CA PRO A 119 -1.67 -9.90 4.39
C PRO A 119 -1.53 -11.17 3.55
N GLU A 120 -1.56 -12.32 4.21
CA GLU A 120 -1.53 -13.64 3.57
C GLU A 120 -2.93 -14.09 3.13
N GLU A 121 -3.96 -13.59 3.81
CA GLU A 121 -5.37 -13.86 3.53
C GLU A 121 -5.97 -12.78 2.62
N ASP A 122 -7.03 -13.14 1.91
CA ASP A 122 -7.79 -12.23 1.03
C ASP A 122 -8.72 -11.29 1.81
N THR A 123 -8.74 -11.41 3.14
CA THR A 123 -9.58 -10.60 4.03
C THR A 123 -8.74 -9.98 5.14
N VAL A 124 -8.92 -8.68 5.35
CA VAL A 124 -8.32 -7.91 6.44
C VAL A 124 -9.45 -7.31 7.30
N THR A 125 -9.33 -7.43 8.62
CA THR A 125 -10.28 -6.84 9.56
C THR A 125 -9.58 -5.81 10.43
N PHE A 126 -10.11 -4.60 10.45
CA PHE A 126 -9.73 -3.55 11.39
C PHE A 126 -10.77 -3.51 12.52
N GLU A 127 -10.35 -3.84 13.73
CA GLU A 127 -11.23 -3.90 14.90
C GLU A 127 -11.26 -2.55 15.61
N ASN A 128 -12.45 -2.10 15.98
CA ASN A 128 -12.68 -0.89 16.77
C ASN A 128 -11.98 0.35 16.18
N PRO A 129 -12.32 0.77 14.94
CA PRO A 129 -11.68 1.92 14.33
C PRO A 129 -11.93 3.17 15.19
N GLY A 130 -13.17 3.40 15.65
CA GLY A 130 -13.47 4.62 16.41
C GLY A 130 -13.20 5.91 15.63
N TYR A 131 -13.12 5.81 14.29
CA TYR A 131 -12.87 6.90 13.37
C TYR A 131 -14.17 7.26 12.64
N ASP A 132 -14.57 8.52 12.70
CA ASP A 132 -15.77 9.02 12.03
C ASP A 132 -15.60 9.10 10.50
N GLU A 133 -14.37 9.30 10.03
CA GLU A 133 -14.01 9.41 8.62
C GLU A 133 -12.69 8.69 8.33
N TYR A 134 -12.65 7.92 7.25
CA TYR A 134 -11.46 7.21 6.80
C TYR A 134 -11.54 6.85 5.30
N GLU A 135 -10.40 6.61 4.70
CA GLU A 135 -10.24 6.02 3.37
C GLU A 135 -9.57 4.65 3.49
N VAL A 136 -10.13 3.62 2.86
CA VAL A 136 -9.46 2.32 2.71
C VAL A 136 -8.57 2.36 1.48
N ARG A 137 -7.31 1.94 1.62
CA ARG A 137 -6.39 1.75 0.49
C ARG A 137 -5.72 0.40 0.54
N LEU A 138 -5.40 -0.13 -0.63
CA LEU A 138 -4.57 -1.31 -0.82
C LEU A 138 -3.40 -0.96 -1.74
N SER A 139 -2.19 -1.40 -1.41
CA SER A 139 -1.01 -1.26 -2.27
C SER A 139 -0.52 -2.62 -2.71
N CYS A 140 -0.43 -2.84 -4.02
CA CYS A 140 0.32 -3.92 -4.63
C CYS A 140 1.69 -3.40 -5.07
N ASN A 141 2.76 -4.16 -4.82
CA ASN A 141 4.12 -3.75 -5.14
C ASN A 141 4.36 -3.53 -6.66
N ILE A 142 3.57 -4.18 -7.52
CA ILE A 142 3.64 -4.05 -8.99
C ILE A 142 2.55 -3.12 -9.52
N HIS A 143 1.31 -3.29 -9.07
CA HIS A 143 0.13 -2.63 -9.65
C HIS A 143 -0.28 -1.33 -8.94
N GLY A 144 0.50 -0.88 -7.95
CA GLY A 144 0.30 0.39 -7.29
C GLY A 144 -0.84 0.39 -6.27
N VAL A 145 -1.34 1.59 -5.97
CA VAL A 145 -2.31 1.83 -4.90
C VAL A 145 -3.72 1.96 -5.44
N TRP A 146 -4.68 1.33 -4.78
CA TRP A 146 -6.09 1.28 -5.13
C TRP A 146 -6.95 1.83 -4.00
N ARG A 147 -7.88 2.73 -4.34
CA ARG A 147 -8.89 3.24 -3.41
C ARG A 147 -9.98 2.20 -3.20
N GLY A 148 -10.36 2.03 -1.94
CA GLY A 148 -11.40 1.07 -1.56
C GLY A 148 -12.81 1.53 -1.89
N VAL A 149 -13.66 0.53 -2.10
CA VAL A 149 -15.07 0.70 -2.42
C VAL A 149 -15.90 0.17 -1.25
N LYS A 150 -16.68 1.07 -0.64
CA LYS A 150 -17.62 0.67 0.41
C LYS A 150 -18.78 -0.12 -0.22
N ILE A 151 -19.09 -1.27 0.34
CA ILE A 151 -20.23 -2.11 -0.02
C ILE A 151 -21.20 -2.19 1.17
N GLU A 152 -22.49 -2.33 0.87
CA GLU A 152 -23.58 -2.45 1.85
C GLU A 152 -23.77 -3.89 2.36
#